data_AF-A0A1H3GBD4-F1
#
_entry.id   AF-A0A1H3GBD4-F1
#
_cell.length_a   1.000
_cell.length_b   1.000
_cell.length_c   1.000
_cell.angle_alpha   90.00
_cell.angle_beta   90.00
_cell.angle_gamma   90.00
#
_symmetry.space_group_name_H-M   'P 1'
#
loop_
_entity.id
_entity.type
_entity.pdbx_description
1 polymer ?
#
loop_
_entity_poly.entity_id
_entity_poly.type
_entity_poly.pdbx_seq_one_letter_code
_entity_poly.pdbx_strand_id
1 'polypeptide(L)'
;MKENMHWEDRHHREEHYRRRDGGHKRKEHHRGAKTFRRGRAIEFLDRMQVKRQTLKQQLESPELQSINPVLVGELKAVEMVIDEFVQLFEIHEEEMKQVSIDEKKGEVDNKG
;
A
#
# COMPACT_ATOMS: atom_id res chain seq x y z
N MET A 1 79.71 32.66 -3.72
CA MET A 1 79.36 32.46 -5.14
C MET A 1 77.88 32.77 -5.27
N LYS A 2 77.55 33.83 -6.02
CA LYS A 2 76.18 34.22 -6.37
C LYS A 2 75.79 33.48 -7.65
N GLU A 3 74.56 32.99 -7.72
CA GLU A 3 73.67 32.97 -8.89
C GLU A 3 72.34 32.36 -8.38
N ASN A 4 71.29 33.16 -8.16
CA ASN A 4 70.25 33.54 -9.13
C ASN A 4 69.75 32.32 -9.94
N MET A 5 68.47 31.96 -9.91
CA MET A 5 67.41 32.79 -10.46
C MET A 5 66.08 32.68 -9.72
N HIS A 6 65.59 33.88 -9.38
CA HIS A 6 64.21 34.25 -9.10
C HIS A 6 63.42 34.39 -10.42
N TRP A 7 62.12 34.73 -10.30
CA TRP A 7 61.10 35.06 -11.31
C TRP A 7 60.18 33.87 -11.65
N GLU A 8 58.86 33.98 -11.62
CA GLU A 8 57.95 35.04 -11.18
C GLU A 8 56.52 34.48 -11.29
N ASP A 9 55.61 35.07 -10.53
CA ASP A 9 54.23 35.33 -10.93
C ASP A 9 53.44 34.29 -11.72
N ARG A 10 52.47 33.70 -11.02
CA ARG A 10 51.09 33.95 -11.45
C ARG A 10 50.14 33.95 -10.26
N HIS A 11 49.95 35.14 -9.69
CA HIS A 11 48.66 35.52 -9.14
C HIS A 11 47.62 35.49 -10.26
N HIS A 12 46.66 34.57 -10.23
CA HIS A 12 45.28 34.75 -10.70
C HIS A 12 44.47 33.54 -10.21
N ARG A 13 43.63 33.69 -9.18
CA ARG A 13 42.31 34.34 -9.22
C ARG A 13 41.23 33.29 -9.45
N GLU A 14 40.14 33.45 -8.71
CA GLU A 14 38.84 32.80 -8.88
C GLU A 14 38.71 31.36 -8.32
N GLU A 15 38.41 31.31 -7.01
CA GLU A 15 37.02 31.10 -6.60
C GLU A 15 36.15 30.32 -7.60
N HIS A 16 36.29 29.01 -7.60
CA HIS A 16 35.29 28.12 -8.15
C HIS A 16 34.84 27.12 -7.08
N TYR A 17 34.18 27.67 -6.06
CA TYR A 17 32.95 27.08 -5.55
C TYR A 17 31.91 26.99 -6.68
N ARG A 18 32.18 26.15 -7.69
CA ARG A 18 31.13 25.71 -8.60
C ARG A 18 30.37 24.63 -7.87
N ARG A 19 29.33 25.11 -7.19
CA ARG A 19 28.09 24.37 -6.97
C ARG A 19 27.90 23.35 -8.10
N ARG A 20 28.11 22.08 -7.79
CA ARG A 20 27.45 21.02 -8.56
C ARG A 20 26.04 20.91 -8.03
N ASP A 21 25.28 21.97 -8.28
CA ASP A 21 23.84 21.89 -8.42
C ASP A 21 23.54 20.87 -9.53
N GLY A 22 22.50 20.06 -9.31
CA GLY A 22 21.86 19.32 -10.38
C GLY A 22 22.10 17.82 -10.35
N GLY A 23 21.27 17.11 -9.58
CA GLY A 23 21.18 15.67 -9.69
C GLY A 23 20.28 14.94 -8.71
N HIS A 24 19.28 15.60 -8.12
CA HIS A 24 18.22 14.92 -7.38
C HIS A 24 17.41 13.99 -8.30
N LYS A 25 17.86 12.75 -8.50
CA LYS A 25 17.04 11.64 -9.00
C LYS A 25 17.34 10.36 -8.23
N ARG A 26 17.08 10.40 -6.92
CA ARG A 26 16.77 9.20 -6.12
C ARG A 26 15.46 9.44 -5.38
N LYS A 27 14.36 9.56 -6.13
CA LYS A 27 13.00 9.65 -5.56
C LYS A 27 12.00 8.88 -6.42
N GLU A 28 12.32 7.64 -6.78
CA GLU A 28 11.37 6.75 -7.48
C GLU A 28 11.25 5.37 -6.82
N HIS A 29 11.38 5.30 -5.50
CA HIS A 29 11.13 4.05 -4.74
C HIS A 29 10.04 4.18 -3.66
N HIS A 30 9.43 5.34 -3.50
CA HIS A 30 8.41 5.55 -2.46
C HIS A 30 6.96 5.37 -2.93
N ARG A 31 6.70 5.28 -4.24
CA ARG A 31 5.34 5.03 -4.74
C ARG A 31 4.91 3.56 -4.64
N GLY A 32 5.83 2.61 -4.87
CA GLY A 32 5.48 1.18 -4.89
C GLY A 32 5.16 0.55 -3.54
N ALA A 33 5.88 0.93 -2.47
CA ALA A 33 5.64 0.35 -1.15
C ALA A 33 4.27 0.75 -0.56
N LYS A 34 3.79 1.97 -0.88
CA LYS A 34 2.47 2.45 -0.46
C LYS A 34 1.34 1.74 -1.22
N THR A 35 1.49 1.55 -2.53
CA THR A 35 0.49 0.85 -3.35
C THR A 35 0.42 -0.65 -3.03
N PHE A 36 1.55 -1.29 -2.73
CA PHE A 36 1.56 -2.69 -2.32
C PHE A 36 0.85 -2.92 -0.99
N ARG A 37 1.16 -2.12 0.05
CA ARG A 37 0.47 -2.21 1.35
C ARG A 37 -1.02 -2.00 1.21
N ARG A 38 -1.42 -1.05 0.37
CA ARG A 38 -2.81 -0.75 0.08
C ARG A 38 -3.52 -1.90 -0.65
N GLY A 39 -2.89 -2.50 -1.67
CA GLY A 39 -3.43 -3.68 -2.35
C GLY A 39 -3.60 -4.87 -1.41
N ARG A 40 -2.65 -5.09 -0.49
CA ARG A 40 -2.78 -6.13 0.56
C ARG A 40 -3.89 -5.84 1.56
N ALA A 41 -4.10 -4.57 1.90
CA ALA A 41 -5.20 -4.16 2.77
C ALA A 41 -6.56 -4.46 2.11
N ILE A 42 -6.68 -4.20 0.82
CA ILE A 42 -7.89 -4.52 0.04
C ILE A 42 -8.14 -6.03 -0.01
N GLU A 43 -7.12 -6.84 -0.33
CA GLU A 43 -7.21 -8.30 -0.35
C GLU A 43 -7.62 -8.87 1.03
N PHE A 44 -7.13 -8.28 2.10
CA PHE A 44 -7.53 -8.65 3.46
C PHE A 44 -9.00 -8.33 3.74
N LEU A 45 -9.46 -7.12 3.40
CA LEU A 45 -10.85 -6.72 3.58
C LEU A 45 -11.81 -7.62 2.80
N ASP A 46 -11.44 -8.03 1.59
CA ASP A 46 -12.24 -8.92 0.77
C ASP A 46 -12.48 -10.27 1.47
N ARG A 47 -11.41 -10.89 1.97
CA ARG A 47 -11.52 -12.12 2.76
C ARG A 47 -12.41 -11.95 4.00
N MET A 48 -12.38 -10.77 4.63
CA MET A 48 -13.24 -10.47 5.78
C MET A 48 -14.71 -10.32 5.37
N GLN A 49 -15.00 -9.71 4.21
CA GLN A 49 -16.37 -9.63 3.67
C GLN A 49 -16.92 -11.02 3.33
N VAL A 50 -16.10 -11.91 2.75
CA VAL A 50 -16.48 -13.31 2.52
C VAL A 50 -16.85 -14.00 3.82
N LYS A 51 -16.00 -13.91 4.85
CA LYS A 51 -16.29 -14.48 6.19
C LYS A 51 -17.59 -13.93 6.79
N ARG A 52 -17.79 -12.62 6.72
CA ARG A 52 -19.02 -11.96 7.18
C ARG A 52 -20.25 -12.53 6.47
N GLN A 53 -20.18 -12.71 5.15
CA GLN A 53 -21.28 -13.26 4.37
C GLN A 53 -21.55 -14.73 4.73
N THR A 54 -20.50 -15.54 4.90
CA THR A 54 -20.63 -16.93 5.33
C THR A 54 -21.30 -17.02 6.70
N LEU A 55 -20.89 -16.19 7.68
CA LEU A 55 -21.50 -16.17 9.01
C LEU A 55 -22.98 -15.78 8.95
N LYS A 56 -23.36 -14.82 8.10
CA LYS A 56 -24.76 -14.46 7.87
C LYS A 56 -25.57 -15.64 7.31
N GLN A 57 -25.04 -16.34 6.31
CA GLN A 57 -25.68 -17.54 5.76
C GLN A 57 -25.81 -18.66 6.82
N GLN A 58 -24.80 -18.84 7.68
CA GLN A 58 -24.85 -19.82 8.75
C GLN A 58 -25.92 -19.50 9.79
N LEU A 59 -26.16 -18.22 10.09
CA LEU A 59 -27.24 -17.80 11.00
C LEU A 59 -28.64 -18.13 10.45
N GLU A 60 -28.78 -18.26 9.13
CA GLU A 60 -30.02 -18.65 8.47
C GLU A 60 -30.19 -20.18 8.40
N SER A 61 -29.14 -20.97 8.67
CA SER A 61 -29.20 -22.43 8.66
C SER A 61 -29.96 -22.96 9.91
N PRO A 62 -31.02 -23.77 9.71
CA PRO A 62 -31.70 -24.43 10.81
C PRO A 62 -30.81 -25.39 11.60
N GLU A 63 -29.80 -25.99 10.94
CA GLU A 63 -28.90 -26.97 11.57
C GLU A 63 -27.99 -26.34 12.64
N LEU A 64 -27.76 -25.02 12.56
CA LEU A 64 -26.83 -24.30 13.43
C LEU A 64 -27.51 -23.45 14.51
N GLN A 65 -28.84 -23.52 14.65
CA GLN A 65 -29.59 -22.68 15.60
C GLN A 65 -29.08 -22.77 17.04
N SER A 66 -28.64 -23.96 17.48
CA SER A 66 -28.13 -24.18 18.84
C SER A 66 -26.85 -23.41 19.14
N ILE A 67 -26.09 -23.01 18.11
CA ILE A 67 -24.83 -22.26 18.23
C ILE A 67 -24.96 -20.81 17.76
N ASN A 68 -26.17 -20.32 17.44
CA ASN A 68 -26.39 -18.94 17.01
C ASN A 68 -25.75 -17.87 17.92
N PRO A 69 -25.77 -17.98 19.28
CA PRO A 69 -25.09 -17.02 20.13
C PRO A 69 -23.59 -16.89 19.85
N VAL A 70 -22.93 -18.00 19.48
CA VAL A 70 -21.52 -18.02 19.09
C VAL A 70 -21.33 -17.36 17.72
N LEU A 71 -22.15 -17.73 16.74
CA LEU A 71 -22.09 -17.17 15.38
C LEU A 71 -22.35 -15.66 15.36
N VAL A 72 -23.29 -15.17 16.18
CA VAL A 72 -23.54 -13.73 16.35
C VAL A 72 -22.32 -13.04 16.97
N GLY A 73 -21.68 -13.65 17.96
CA GLY A 73 -20.46 -13.12 18.57
C GLY A 73 -19.32 -13.02 17.56
N GLU A 74 -19.10 -14.07 16.78
CA GLU A 74 -18.08 -14.10 15.72
C GLU A 74 -18.36 -13.08 14.62
N LEU A 75 -19.62 -12.97 14.17
CA LEU A 75 -20.03 -11.98 13.17
C LEU A 75 -19.72 -10.56 13.65
N LYS A 76 -20.05 -10.23 14.90
CA LYS A 76 -19.73 -8.93 15.47
C LYS A 76 -18.22 -8.69 15.55
N ALA A 77 -17.43 -9.70 15.91
CA ALA A 77 -15.98 -9.59 15.94
C ALA A 77 -15.41 -9.31 14.54
N VAL A 78 -15.89 -10.01 13.51
CA VAL A 78 -15.51 -9.78 12.11
C VAL A 78 -15.88 -8.37 11.67
N GLU A 79 -17.09 -7.90 11.98
CA GLU A 79 -17.53 -6.54 11.64
C GLU A 79 -16.69 -5.46 12.33
N MET A 80 -16.37 -5.61 13.62
CA MET A 80 -15.48 -4.68 14.33
C MET A 80 -14.09 -4.61 13.69
N VAL A 81 -13.50 -5.75 13.35
CA VAL A 81 -12.18 -5.79 12.69
C VAL A 81 -12.22 -5.12 11.32
N ILE A 82 -13.30 -5.31 10.55
CA ILE A 82 -13.48 -4.63 9.26
C ILE A 82 -13.49 -3.11 9.47
N ASP A 83 -14.29 -2.61 10.41
CA ASP A 83 -14.45 -1.18 10.66
C ASP A 83 -13.12 -0.55 11.11
N GLU A 84 -12.43 -1.16 12.07
CA GLU A 84 -11.11 -0.73 12.54
C GLU A 84 -10.07 -0.73 11.41
N PHE A 85 -10.09 -1.75 10.55
CA PHE A 85 -9.13 -1.89 9.47
C PHE A 85 -9.37 -0.87 8.35
N VAL A 86 -10.63 -0.60 7.99
CA VAL A 86 -11.00 0.45 7.03
C VAL A 86 -10.50 1.81 7.52
N GLN A 87 -10.72 2.12 8.80
CA GLN A 87 -10.24 3.36 9.41
C GLN A 87 -8.71 3.44 9.43
N LEU A 88 -8.03 2.36 9.83
CA LEU A 88 -6.57 2.31 9.91
C LEU A 88 -5.88 2.53 8.56
N PHE A 89 -6.51 2.09 7.47
CA PHE A 89 -5.95 2.18 6.12
C PHE A 89 -6.59 3.28 5.25
N GLU A 90 -7.50 4.08 5.81
CA GLU A 90 -8.23 5.15 5.10
C GLU A 90 -8.85 4.67 3.77
N ILE A 91 -9.46 3.48 3.78
CA ILE A 91 -10.01 2.85 2.57
C ILE A 91 -11.37 3.48 2.27
N HIS A 92 -11.52 4.09 1.10
CA HIS A 92 -12.77 4.74 0.70
C HIS A 92 -13.72 3.74 0.06
N GLU A 93 -15.04 4.00 0.13
CA GLU A 93 -16.08 3.10 -0.40
C GLU A 93 -15.90 2.76 -1.90
N GLU A 94 -15.38 3.69 -2.69
CA GLU A 94 -15.10 3.48 -4.13
C GLU A 94 -14.11 2.32 -4.34
N GLU A 95 -13.16 2.19 -3.44
CA GLU A 95 -12.07 1.22 -3.53
C GLU A 95 -12.51 -0.14 -2.96
N MET A 96 -13.53 -0.16 -2.11
CA MET A 96 -14.24 -1.38 -1.72
C MET A 96 -15.11 -1.94 -2.87
N LYS A 97 -15.65 -1.07 -3.74
CA LYS A 97 -16.48 -1.48 -4.89
C LYS A 97 -15.67 -2.01 -6.07
N GLN A 98 -14.41 -1.61 -6.22
CA GLN A 98 -13.55 -2.06 -7.32
C GLN A 98 -13.23 -3.57 -7.24
N VAL A 99 -13.17 -4.14 -6.03
CA VAL A 99 -12.77 -5.54 -5.77
C VAL A 99 -13.79 -6.54 -6.29
N SER A 100 -15.08 -6.24 -6.18
CA SER A 100 -16.17 -7.14 -6.61
C SER A 100 -16.37 -7.16 -8.13
N ILE A 101 -15.64 -6.33 -8.89
CA ILE A 101 -15.72 -6.25 -10.35
C ILE A 101 -14.57 -7.04 -11.01
N ASP A 102 -13.39 -7.10 -10.39
CA ASP A 102 -12.22 -7.77 -10.97
C ASP A 102 -12.32 -9.31 -10.94
N GLU A 103 -13.08 -9.91 -10.00
CA GLU A 103 -13.41 -11.34 -10.04
C GLU A 103 -14.23 -11.73 -11.28
N LYS A 104 -15.08 -10.81 -11.79
CA LYS A 104 -15.89 -11.08 -13.00
C LYS A 104 -15.10 -10.97 -14.30
N LYS A 105 -13.92 -10.35 -14.32
CA LYS A 105 -13.07 -10.30 -15.53
C LYS A 105 -12.23 -11.57 -15.70
N GLY A 106 -11.83 -12.21 -14.60
CA GLY A 106 -11.01 -13.44 -14.66
C GLY A 106 -11.75 -14.68 -15.18
N GLU A 107 -13.08 -14.72 -15.13
CA GLU A 107 -13.88 -15.88 -15.56
C GLU A 107 -14.25 -15.85 -17.06
N VAL A 108 -14.18 -14.68 -17.71
CA VAL A 108 -14.50 -14.54 -19.15
C VAL A 108 -13.34 -15.01 -20.04
N ASP A 109 -12.11 -14.99 -19.53
CA ASP A 109 -10.91 -15.28 -20.33
C ASP A 109 -10.50 -16.77 -20.35
N ASN A 110 -11.23 -17.67 -19.67
CA ASN A 110 -10.95 -19.12 -19.65
C ASN A 110 -11.99 -19.98 -20.40
N LYS A 111 -12.57 -19.41 -21.46
CA LYS A 111 -13.29 -20.17 -22.51
C LYS A 111 -12.67 -19.85 -23.87
N GLY A 112 -11.53 -20.48 -24.15
CA GLY A 112 -10.89 -20.57 -25.47
C GLY A 112 -10.73 -22.03 -25.86
#